data_AF-A0A1I2NCS7-F1
#
_entry.id   AF-A0A1I2NCS7-F1
#
_cell.length_a   1.000
_cell.length_b   1.000
_cell.length_c   1.000
_cell.angle_alpha   90.00
_cell.angle_beta   90.00
_cell.angle_gamma   90.00
#
_symmetry.space_group_name_H-M   'P 1'
#
loop_
_entity.id
_entity.type
_entity.pdbx_description
1 polymer ?
#
loop_
_entity_poly.entity_id
_entity_poly.type
_entity_poly.pdbx_seq_one_letter_code
_entity_poly.pdbx_strand_id
1 'polypeptide(L)'
;MRIRPLRAALVTILMTAAAYVTVAFNPLSSDAAVGFTNPVASAPYGADPWVGFDNGYYYLAATTWNNQVVIKRATSAAGLPAASETVVYTGTAAASCCNVWAPSLHKLSGPNGTRWYLYYSAGTATCCDGQRSFVLESAGTDPLGPYTFKGRLNVQANNGWAIDGSVATIGGKNYFLYSSWVGELQSLFIAPMSNPWTVSAYGTRISYPTYDWEKV
;
A
#
# COMPACT_ATOMS: atom_id res chain seq x y z
N MET A 1 26.01 87.34 26.81
CA MET A 1 25.21 87.07 25.59
C MET A 1 24.91 85.58 25.54
N ARG A 2 23.63 85.22 25.75
CA ARG A 2 22.93 83.94 25.51
C ARG A 2 23.46 82.66 26.20
N ILE A 3 22.71 81.68 26.71
CA ILE A 3 21.31 81.40 27.11
C ILE A 3 21.45 80.06 27.92
N ARG A 4 20.84 79.91 29.11
CA ARG A 4 20.61 78.62 29.84
C ARG A 4 19.42 77.88 29.16
N PRO A 5 19.08 76.56 29.35
CA PRO A 5 19.09 75.81 30.63
C PRO A 5 19.15 74.24 30.57
N LEU A 6 18.99 73.67 31.77
CA LEU A 6 18.79 72.29 32.23
C LEU A 6 18.00 71.30 31.34
N ARG A 7 18.32 69.99 31.51
CA ARG A 7 17.41 68.81 31.66
C ARG A 7 18.28 67.63 32.17
N ALA A 8 18.05 67.06 33.36
CA ALA A 8 17.16 65.90 33.64
C ALA A 8 17.51 64.69 32.72
N ALA A 9 17.72 63.44 33.14
CA ALA A 9 17.25 62.70 34.32
C ALA A 9 17.94 61.31 34.42
N LEU A 10 17.70 60.66 35.57
CA LEU A 10 17.43 59.24 35.78
C LEU A 10 18.50 58.15 35.55
N VAL A 11 18.74 57.46 36.68
CA VAL A 11 19.33 56.13 36.89
C VAL A 11 18.70 55.06 36.00
N THR A 12 19.51 54.13 35.47
CA THR A 12 19.03 52.77 35.16
C THR A 12 20.14 51.75 35.38
N ILE A 13 19.96 50.94 36.43
CA ILE A 13 20.69 49.72 36.73
C ILE A 13 20.29 48.69 35.67
N LEU A 14 21.23 48.16 34.88
CA LEU A 14 20.99 46.96 34.08
C LEU A 14 21.74 45.79 34.71
N MET A 15 21.01 45.02 35.53
CA MET A 15 21.43 43.69 35.95
C MET A 15 21.48 42.77 34.73
N THR A 16 22.63 42.15 34.52
CA THR A 16 22.81 41.01 33.62
C THR A 16 22.05 39.79 34.17
N ALA A 17 20.86 39.53 33.66
CA ALA A 17 20.21 38.23 33.82
C ALA A 17 20.56 37.37 32.59
N ALA A 18 21.63 36.58 32.69
CA ALA A 18 21.91 35.52 31.74
C ALA A 18 20.84 34.43 31.93
N ALA A 19 19.87 34.36 31.03
CA ALA A 19 18.91 33.28 31.00
C ALA A 19 19.64 31.99 30.61
N TYR A 20 19.83 31.10 31.59
CA TYR A 20 20.23 29.72 31.32
C TYR A 20 19.08 29.02 30.60
N VAL A 21 19.16 28.95 29.27
CA VAL A 21 18.32 28.03 28.50
C VAL A 21 18.85 26.63 28.74
N THR A 22 18.29 25.94 29.74
CA THR A 22 18.46 24.50 29.87
C THR A 22 17.70 23.85 28.71
N VAL A 23 18.41 23.52 27.64
CA VAL A 23 17.88 22.59 26.63
C VAL A 23 17.74 21.26 27.33
N ALA A 24 16.51 20.93 27.75
CA ALA A 24 16.19 19.59 28.20
C ALA A 24 16.37 18.66 27.00
N PHE A 25 17.54 18.00 26.92
CA PHE A 25 17.69 16.80 26.14
C PHE A 25 16.80 15.76 26.79
N ASN A 26 15.54 15.67 26.35
CA ASN A 26 14.78 14.45 26.52
C ASN A 26 15.49 13.42 25.63
N PRO A 27 16.20 12.42 26.18
CA PRO A 27 16.59 11.30 25.35
C PRO A 27 15.27 10.76 24.78
N LEU A 28 15.16 10.73 23.46
CA LEU A 28 14.13 9.93 22.82
C LEU A 28 14.29 8.54 23.42
N SER A 29 13.34 8.12 24.24
CA SER A 29 13.27 6.74 24.68
C SER A 29 13.30 5.91 23.40
N SER A 30 14.43 5.25 23.18
CA SER A 30 14.47 4.11 22.30
C SER A 30 13.51 3.11 22.92
N ASP A 31 12.27 3.05 22.42
CA ASP A 31 11.31 2.01 22.78
C ASP A 31 11.96 0.67 22.46
N ALA A 32 12.59 0.11 23.48
CA ALA A 32 13.20 -1.19 23.47
C ALA A 32 12.10 -2.21 23.16
N ALA A 33 12.25 -2.91 22.03
CA ALA A 33 11.46 -4.06 21.60
C ALA A 33 9.94 -3.90 21.79
N VAL A 34 9.30 -3.11 20.92
CA VAL A 34 7.84 -3.20 20.72
C VAL A 34 7.54 -4.59 20.14
N GLY A 35 7.14 -5.53 21.00
CA GLY A 35 6.63 -6.83 20.58
C GLY A 35 5.35 -6.67 19.74
N PHE A 36 5.02 -7.70 18.96
CA PHE A 36 3.77 -7.76 18.20
C PHE A 36 2.80 -8.73 18.86
N THR A 37 1.52 -8.35 18.91
CA THR A 37 0.43 -9.27 19.30
C THR A 37 -0.20 -9.84 18.04
N ASN A 38 -0.27 -11.16 17.96
CA ASN A 38 -0.99 -11.86 16.89
C ASN A 38 -2.38 -12.31 17.37
N PRO A 39 -3.37 -12.38 16.45
CA PRO A 39 -3.29 -11.98 15.03
C PRO A 39 -3.38 -10.44 14.84
N VAL A 40 -2.67 -9.91 13.83
CA VAL A 40 -2.75 -8.48 13.46
C VAL A 40 -4.06 -8.14 12.75
N ALA A 41 -4.59 -9.07 11.96
CA ALA A 41 -5.89 -8.97 11.30
C ALA A 41 -6.67 -10.24 11.56
N SER A 42 -7.87 -10.10 12.14
CA SER A 42 -8.73 -11.24 12.44
C SER A 42 -9.55 -11.65 11.22
N ALA A 43 -9.89 -12.94 11.16
CA ALA A 43 -10.87 -13.44 10.20
C ALA A 43 -12.21 -12.68 10.33
N PRO A 44 -12.97 -12.51 9.23
CA PRO A 44 -12.71 -13.06 7.89
C PRO A 44 -11.77 -12.20 7.01
N TYR A 45 -11.37 -11.00 7.45
CA TYR A 45 -10.68 -10.00 6.62
C TYR A 45 -9.17 -9.92 6.87
N GLY A 46 -8.55 -11.04 7.24
CA GLY A 46 -7.12 -11.15 7.51
C GLY A 46 -6.34 -12.03 6.53
N ALA A 47 -7.03 -12.67 5.58
CA ALA A 47 -6.38 -13.47 4.55
C ALA A 47 -5.62 -12.59 3.55
N ASP A 48 -4.54 -13.12 3.00
CA ASP A 48 -3.71 -12.47 1.98
C ASP A 48 -3.24 -11.05 2.36
N PRO A 49 -2.62 -10.86 3.54
CA PRO A 49 -2.27 -9.53 4.02
C PRO A 49 -1.11 -8.93 3.20
N TRP A 50 -1.34 -7.76 2.64
CA TRP A 50 -0.29 -6.87 2.16
C TRP A 50 -0.05 -5.75 3.17
N VAL A 51 1.21 -5.57 3.57
CA VAL A 51 1.62 -4.45 4.43
C VAL A 51 2.73 -3.66 3.74
N GLY A 52 2.53 -2.34 3.64
CA GLY A 52 3.55 -1.40 3.20
C GLY A 52 3.72 -0.23 4.14
N PHE A 53 4.86 0.44 4.06
CA PHE A 53 5.17 1.63 4.86
C PHE A 53 5.44 2.82 3.93
N ASP A 54 4.78 3.95 4.17
CA ASP A 54 4.97 5.19 3.43
C ASP A 54 4.68 6.38 4.34
N ASN A 55 5.50 7.44 4.26
CA ASN A 55 5.26 8.71 4.94
C ASN A 55 4.92 8.59 6.45
N GLY A 56 5.57 7.68 7.18
CA GLY A 56 5.39 7.52 8.63
C GLY A 56 4.23 6.61 9.05
N TYR A 57 3.56 5.95 8.11
CA TYR A 57 2.46 5.05 8.38
C TYR A 57 2.64 3.67 7.74
N TYR A 58 2.17 2.65 8.44
CA TYR A 58 1.89 1.32 7.91
C TYR A 58 0.49 1.30 7.30
N TYR A 59 0.36 0.62 6.16
CA TYR A 59 -0.87 0.42 5.42
C TYR A 59 -1.09 -1.08 5.27
N LEU A 60 -2.26 -1.57 5.68
CA LEU A 60 -2.66 -2.96 5.59
C LEU A 60 -3.86 -3.07 4.65
N ALA A 61 -3.73 -3.92 3.64
CA ALA A 61 -4.84 -4.38 2.82
C ALA A 61 -4.91 -5.92 2.90
N ALA A 62 -6.10 -6.47 2.84
CA ALA A 62 -6.34 -7.91 2.94
C ALA A 62 -7.61 -8.28 2.17
N THR A 63 -7.81 -9.58 1.97
CA THR A 63 -9.00 -10.12 1.30
C THR A 63 -10.28 -9.75 2.06
N THR A 64 -11.26 -9.22 1.34
CA THR A 64 -12.54 -8.76 1.90
C THR A 64 -13.71 -9.69 1.58
N TRP A 65 -13.54 -10.63 0.64
CA TRP A 65 -14.58 -11.58 0.20
C TRP A 65 -15.87 -10.93 -0.36
N ASN A 66 -15.90 -9.61 -0.52
CA ASN A 66 -17.04 -8.86 -1.00
C ASN A 66 -16.64 -8.06 -2.26
N ASN A 67 -17.28 -6.91 -2.51
CA ASN A 67 -16.97 -6.06 -3.66
C ASN A 67 -16.11 -4.84 -3.34
N GLN A 68 -15.54 -4.76 -2.15
CA GLN A 68 -14.80 -3.61 -1.69
C GLN A 68 -13.32 -3.93 -1.52
N VAL A 69 -12.47 -2.95 -1.81
CA VAL A 69 -11.08 -2.94 -1.38
C VAL A 69 -10.96 -2.00 -0.19
N VAL A 70 -10.40 -2.50 0.91
CA VAL A 70 -10.29 -1.78 2.17
C VAL A 70 -8.83 -1.67 2.59
N ILE A 71 -8.46 -0.51 3.12
CA ILE A 71 -7.13 -0.25 3.67
C ILE A 71 -7.25 0.27 5.11
N LYS A 72 -6.46 -0.30 6.02
CA LYS A 72 -6.20 0.22 7.37
C LYS A 72 -4.87 0.94 7.40
N ARG A 73 -4.75 2.00 8.21
CA ARG A 73 -3.51 2.76 8.40
C ARG A 73 -3.21 3.02 9.87
N ALA A 74 -1.96 2.81 10.30
CA ALA A 74 -1.48 3.14 11.64
C ALA A 74 -0.03 3.63 11.61
N THR A 75 0.41 4.40 12.61
CA THR A 75 1.82 4.84 12.73
C THR A 75 2.77 3.72 13.18
N SER A 76 2.23 2.60 13.66
CA SER A 76 2.97 1.40 14.01
C SER A 76 2.21 0.15 13.56
N ALA A 77 2.93 -0.93 13.26
CA ALA A 77 2.29 -2.20 12.90
C ALA A 77 1.44 -2.77 14.06
N ALA A 78 1.82 -2.51 15.32
CA ALA A 78 1.02 -2.88 16.50
C ALA A 78 -0.31 -2.11 16.60
N GLY A 79 -0.43 -0.95 15.94
CA GLY A 79 -1.67 -0.17 15.89
C GLY A 79 -2.66 -0.61 14.80
N LEU A 80 -2.22 -1.39 13.81
CA LEU A 80 -3.05 -1.85 12.69
C LEU A 80 -4.33 -2.61 13.12
N PRO A 81 -4.32 -3.47 14.16
CA PRO A 81 -5.54 -4.18 14.59
C PRO A 81 -6.69 -3.25 14.99
N ALA A 82 -6.36 -2.09 15.58
CA ALA A 82 -7.32 -1.10 16.06
C ALA A 82 -7.57 0.05 15.06
N ALA A 83 -6.86 0.07 13.94
CA ALA A 83 -6.98 1.12 12.94
C ALA A 83 -8.33 1.06 12.21
N SER A 84 -8.91 2.24 11.95
CA SER A 84 -10.14 2.36 11.17
C SER A 84 -9.93 1.92 9.72
N GLU A 85 -10.99 1.35 9.15
CA GLU A 85 -11.05 0.89 7.77
C GLU A 85 -11.42 2.04 6.84
N THR A 86 -10.71 2.14 5.72
CA THR A 86 -11.04 3.03 4.60
C THR A 86 -11.40 2.19 3.39
N VAL A 87 -12.64 2.27 2.91
CA VAL A 87 -13.02 1.71 1.61
C VAL A 87 -12.41 2.59 0.52
N VAL A 88 -11.41 2.07 -0.19
CA VAL A 88 -10.71 2.83 -1.23
C VAL A 88 -11.28 2.60 -2.63
N TYR A 89 -12.04 1.52 -2.81
CA TYR A 89 -12.73 1.21 -4.05
C TYR A 89 -13.89 0.23 -3.80
N THR A 90 -14.98 0.40 -4.56
CA THR A 90 -16.10 -0.55 -4.62
C THR A 90 -16.29 -0.98 -6.08
N GLY A 91 -16.12 -2.26 -6.36
CA GLY A 91 -16.34 -2.85 -7.67
C GLY A 91 -17.83 -2.86 -8.03
N THR A 92 -18.16 -2.28 -9.17
CA THR A 92 -19.55 -2.14 -9.66
C THR A 92 -19.84 -2.93 -10.93
N ALA A 93 -18.82 -3.27 -11.71
CA ALA A 93 -18.98 -4.02 -12.95
C ALA A 93 -19.18 -5.51 -12.66
N ALA A 94 -20.20 -6.13 -13.26
CA ALA A 94 -20.55 -7.53 -13.00
C ALA A 94 -19.40 -8.54 -13.23
N ALA A 95 -18.44 -8.22 -14.10
CA ALA A 95 -17.29 -9.08 -14.40
C ALA A 95 -16.10 -8.93 -13.42
N SER A 96 -16.12 -7.91 -12.56
CA SER A 96 -14.99 -7.55 -11.69
C SER A 96 -15.43 -6.97 -10.36
N CYS A 97 -16.69 -7.17 -9.98
CA CYS A 97 -17.25 -6.58 -8.78
C CYS A 97 -16.80 -7.35 -7.56
N CYS A 98 -16.73 -8.67 -7.64
CA CYS A 98 -17.10 -9.49 -6.51
C CYS A 98 -15.99 -10.46 -6.14
N ASN A 99 -16.03 -10.95 -4.89
CA ASN A 99 -15.03 -11.85 -4.35
C ASN A 99 -13.62 -11.23 -4.47
N VAL A 100 -13.46 -10.03 -3.91
CA VAL A 100 -12.19 -9.29 -3.91
C VAL A 100 -11.18 -10.00 -3.02
N TRP A 101 -10.05 -10.40 -3.61
CA TRP A 101 -8.96 -11.13 -2.94
C TRP A 101 -7.59 -10.49 -3.15
N ALA A 102 -6.70 -10.75 -2.20
CA ALA A 102 -5.26 -10.51 -2.25
C ALA A 102 -4.85 -9.14 -2.82
N PRO A 103 -5.34 -8.01 -2.26
CA PRO A 103 -4.92 -6.70 -2.72
C PRO A 103 -3.44 -6.48 -2.41
N SER A 104 -2.67 -6.01 -3.39
CA SER A 104 -1.29 -5.58 -3.23
C SER A 104 -1.10 -4.17 -3.78
N LEU A 105 -0.32 -3.34 -3.08
CA LEU A 105 -0.10 -1.94 -3.45
C LEU A 105 1.36 -1.70 -3.85
N HIS A 106 1.56 -0.90 -4.89
CA HIS A 106 2.89 -0.57 -5.38
C HIS A 106 2.96 0.90 -5.79
N LYS A 107 3.97 1.62 -5.27
CA LYS A 107 4.27 3.00 -5.69
C LYS A 107 5.15 2.94 -6.94
N LEU A 108 4.58 3.22 -8.11
CA LEU A 108 5.25 3.07 -9.39
C LEU A 108 5.18 4.38 -10.18
N SER A 109 6.17 4.60 -11.05
CA SER A 109 6.07 5.63 -12.08
C SER A 109 5.23 5.11 -13.25
N GLY A 110 4.30 5.94 -13.71
CA GLY A 110 3.47 5.66 -14.87
C GLY A 110 3.19 6.92 -15.69
N PRO A 111 2.30 6.82 -16.69
CA PRO A 111 1.91 7.94 -17.55
C PRO A 111 1.43 9.19 -16.81
N ASN A 112 0.90 9.03 -15.60
CA ASN A 112 0.38 10.12 -14.76
C ASN A 112 1.35 10.55 -13.65
N GLY A 113 2.65 10.23 -13.80
CA GLY A 113 3.67 10.43 -12.78
C GLY A 113 3.77 9.27 -11.79
N THR A 114 4.38 9.51 -10.64
CA THR A 114 4.45 8.51 -9.57
C THR A 114 3.11 8.43 -8.84
N ARG A 115 2.51 7.23 -8.84
CA ARG A 115 1.21 6.94 -8.23
C ARG A 115 1.28 5.63 -7.45
N TRP A 116 0.27 5.39 -6.63
CA TRP A 116 -0.01 4.07 -6.08
C TRP A 116 -0.88 3.29 -7.06
N TYR A 117 -0.47 2.07 -7.34
CA TYR A 117 -1.23 1.09 -8.10
C TYR A 117 -1.64 -0.03 -7.17
N LEU A 118 -2.93 -0.32 -7.13
CA LEU A 118 -3.49 -1.40 -6.33
C LEU A 118 -3.91 -2.53 -7.26
N TYR A 119 -3.30 -3.70 -7.11
CA TYR A 119 -3.62 -4.92 -7.84
C TYR A 119 -4.46 -5.81 -6.95
N TYR A 120 -5.50 -6.41 -7.48
CA TYR A 120 -6.38 -7.31 -6.73
C TYR A 120 -6.99 -8.35 -7.65
N SER A 121 -7.42 -9.47 -7.07
CA SER A 121 -8.23 -10.47 -7.76
C SER A 121 -9.71 -10.18 -7.54
N ALA A 122 -10.51 -10.29 -8.59
CA ALA A 122 -11.97 -10.27 -8.46
C ALA A 122 -12.60 -11.12 -9.57
N GLY A 123 -13.89 -11.39 -9.45
CA GLY A 123 -14.66 -12.14 -10.44
C GLY A 123 -16.10 -11.67 -10.51
N THR A 124 -16.96 -12.58 -10.98
CA THR A 124 -18.41 -12.40 -10.99
C THR A 124 -19.00 -12.63 -9.60
N ALA A 125 -20.30 -12.38 -9.46
CA ALA A 125 -21.02 -12.63 -8.20
C ALA A 125 -20.96 -14.10 -7.77
N THR A 126 -20.95 -15.03 -8.74
CA THR A 126 -20.70 -16.46 -8.46
C THR A 126 -19.25 -16.62 -8.06
N CYS A 127 -19.01 -17.11 -6.84
CA CYS A 127 -17.66 -17.20 -6.35
C CYS A 127 -16.82 -18.19 -7.14
N CYS A 128 -15.55 -17.81 -7.16
CA CYS A 128 -14.41 -18.70 -7.14
C CYS A 128 -13.95 -19.36 -8.45
N ASP A 129 -14.70 -19.27 -9.57
CA ASP A 129 -14.25 -19.78 -10.88
C ASP A 129 -14.07 -18.69 -11.96
N GLY A 130 -14.29 -17.43 -11.60
CA GLY A 130 -14.30 -16.28 -12.51
C GLY A 130 -13.11 -15.33 -12.38
N GLN A 131 -12.13 -15.66 -11.54
CA GLN A 131 -11.22 -14.65 -11.00
C GLN A 131 -10.14 -14.23 -11.98
N ARG A 132 -9.93 -12.91 -12.05
CA ARG A 132 -8.91 -12.24 -12.87
C ARG A 132 -8.22 -11.16 -12.05
N SER A 133 -7.03 -10.78 -12.47
CA SER A 133 -6.29 -9.65 -11.89
C SER A 133 -6.74 -8.32 -12.48
N PHE A 134 -7.00 -7.36 -11.60
CA PHE A 134 -7.40 -6.00 -11.93
C PHE A 134 -6.47 -5.00 -11.27
N VAL A 135 -6.47 -3.77 -11.78
CA VAL A 135 -5.63 -2.69 -11.27
C VAL A 135 -6.38 -1.39 -11.17
N LEU A 136 -6.11 -0.70 -10.06
CA LEU A 136 -6.56 0.64 -9.76
C LEU A 136 -5.35 1.57 -9.71
N GLU A 137 -5.56 2.85 -10.04
CA GLU A 137 -4.56 3.91 -9.93
C GLU A 137 -5.06 4.98 -8.97
N SER A 138 -4.23 5.37 -8.00
CA SER A 138 -4.54 6.48 -7.10
C SER A 138 -4.47 7.82 -7.83
N ALA A 139 -5.25 8.80 -7.37
CA ALA A 139 -5.20 10.17 -7.86
C ALA A 139 -3.92 10.92 -7.45
N GLY A 140 -3.04 10.31 -6.65
CA GLY A 140 -1.98 10.96 -5.86
C GLY A 140 -0.91 10.00 -5.37
N THR A 141 -0.06 10.48 -4.47
CA THR A 141 0.96 9.69 -3.77
C THR A 141 0.52 9.22 -2.39
N ASP A 142 -0.75 9.42 -2.02
CA ASP A 142 -1.38 8.84 -0.82
C ASP A 142 -1.88 7.41 -1.12
N PRO A 143 -1.44 6.37 -0.38
CA PRO A 143 -1.94 5.01 -0.56
C PRO A 143 -3.45 4.85 -0.31
N LEU A 144 -4.12 5.79 0.38
CA LEU A 144 -5.58 5.75 0.56
C LEU A 144 -6.36 6.29 -0.65
N GLY A 145 -5.68 6.76 -1.69
CA GLY A 145 -6.30 7.17 -2.94
C GLY A 145 -6.77 8.64 -2.93
N PRO A 146 -7.94 8.95 -3.52
CA PRO A 146 -8.94 8.03 -4.10
C PRO A 146 -8.41 7.27 -5.33
N TYR A 147 -9.04 6.13 -5.66
CA TYR A 147 -8.61 5.25 -6.74
C TYR A 147 -9.57 5.25 -7.94
N THR A 148 -8.99 5.11 -9.13
CA THR A 148 -9.71 4.93 -10.41
C THR A 148 -9.40 3.56 -10.99
N PHE A 149 -10.42 2.86 -11.47
CA PHE A 149 -10.26 1.58 -12.16
C PHE A 149 -9.53 1.77 -13.51
N LYS A 150 -8.46 1.02 -13.73
CA LYS A 150 -7.67 1.09 -14.97
C LYS A 150 -7.97 -0.05 -15.93
N GLY A 151 -8.34 -1.20 -15.39
CA GLY A 151 -8.68 -2.35 -16.20
C GLY A 151 -8.25 -3.67 -15.59
N ARG A 152 -8.47 -4.71 -16.38
CA ARG A 152 -7.94 -6.05 -16.15
C ARG A 152 -6.52 -6.15 -16.72
N LEU A 153 -5.62 -6.85 -16.03
CA LEU A 153 -4.35 -7.26 -16.64
C LEU A 153 -4.57 -8.53 -17.47
N ASN A 154 -4.45 -8.42 -18.79
CA ASN A 154 -4.58 -9.57 -19.70
C ASN A 154 -3.26 -10.36 -19.80
N VAL A 155 -2.97 -11.14 -18.76
CA VAL A 155 -1.68 -11.82 -18.59
C VAL A 155 -1.63 -13.24 -19.15
N GLN A 156 -2.80 -13.79 -19.52
CA GLN A 156 -2.95 -15.11 -20.14
C GLN A 156 -3.78 -15.01 -21.43
N ALA A 157 -3.51 -15.90 -22.38
CA ALA A 157 -4.30 -16.02 -23.61
C ALA A 157 -5.78 -16.37 -23.31
N ASN A 158 -6.67 -16.09 -24.28
CA ASN A 158 -8.10 -16.45 -24.23
C ASN A 158 -8.82 -16.01 -22.95
N ASN A 159 -8.45 -14.84 -22.42
CA ASN A 159 -9.00 -14.36 -21.16
C ASN A 159 -8.76 -15.35 -20.00
N GLY A 160 -7.62 -16.03 -19.94
CA GLY A 160 -7.28 -17.01 -18.91
C GLY A 160 -7.29 -16.47 -17.47
N TRP A 161 -7.46 -17.40 -16.53
CA TRP A 161 -7.47 -17.15 -15.08
C TRP A 161 -6.12 -16.59 -14.62
N ALA A 162 -6.15 -15.56 -13.78
CA ALA A 162 -4.96 -15.04 -13.09
C ALA A 162 -5.35 -14.39 -11.76
N ILE A 163 -4.66 -14.75 -10.68
CA ILE A 163 -4.91 -14.23 -9.33
C ILE A 163 -3.60 -13.89 -8.61
N ASP A 164 -3.72 -13.30 -7.43
CA ASP A 164 -2.65 -13.05 -6.46
C ASP A 164 -1.51 -12.24 -7.06
N GLY A 165 -1.91 -11.18 -7.77
CA GLY A 165 -1.03 -10.31 -8.52
C GLY A 165 -0.16 -9.42 -7.64
N SER A 166 1.13 -9.32 -7.97
CA SER A 166 2.05 -8.34 -7.39
C SER A 166 3.08 -7.87 -8.43
N VAL A 167 3.76 -6.75 -8.16
CA VAL A 167 4.77 -6.19 -9.07
C VAL A 167 6.16 -6.24 -8.46
N ALA A 168 7.12 -6.71 -9.24
CA ALA A 168 8.55 -6.56 -8.95
C ALA A 168 9.22 -5.65 -9.98
N THR A 169 10.14 -4.81 -9.51
CA THR A 169 11.01 -4.02 -10.37
C THR A 169 12.38 -4.69 -10.45
N ILE A 170 12.76 -5.17 -11.63
CA ILE A 170 14.01 -5.90 -11.88
C ILE A 170 14.75 -5.19 -13.01
N GLY A 171 15.97 -4.73 -12.75
CA GLY A 171 16.77 -3.99 -13.75
C GLY A 171 16.08 -2.72 -14.25
N GLY A 172 15.32 -2.02 -13.39
CA GLY A 172 14.59 -0.80 -13.73
C GLY A 172 13.30 -1.03 -14.56
N LYS A 173 12.90 -2.29 -14.79
CA LYS A 173 11.67 -2.65 -15.50
C LYS A 173 10.69 -3.32 -14.57
N ASN A 174 9.40 -3.06 -14.76
CA ASN A 174 8.34 -3.67 -13.97
C ASN A 174 7.87 -4.99 -14.59
N TYR A 175 7.64 -5.96 -13.72
CA TYR A 175 7.11 -7.27 -14.05
C TYR A 175 5.95 -7.58 -13.11
N PHE A 176 4.87 -8.09 -13.68
CA PHE A 176 3.72 -8.59 -12.94
C PHE A 176 3.92 -10.08 -12.64
N LEU A 177 3.94 -10.44 -11.37
CA LEU A 177 3.95 -11.81 -10.88
C LEU A 177 2.55 -12.22 -10.46
N TYR A 178 2.15 -13.45 -10.77
CA TYR A 178 0.79 -13.92 -10.51
C TYR A 178 0.71 -15.44 -10.49
N SER A 179 -0.38 -15.97 -9.96
CA SER A 179 -0.75 -17.39 -10.02
C SER A 179 -1.77 -17.64 -11.13
N SER A 180 -1.65 -18.78 -11.82
CA SER A 180 -2.57 -19.20 -12.88
C SER A 180 -2.56 -20.71 -13.08
N TRP A 181 -3.69 -21.26 -13.52
CA TRP A 181 -3.85 -22.70 -13.76
C TRP A 181 -3.16 -23.16 -15.05
N VAL A 182 -2.46 -24.29 -14.96
CA VAL A 182 -2.02 -25.10 -16.10
C VAL A 182 -2.45 -26.53 -15.85
N GLY A 183 -3.49 -26.98 -16.55
CA GLY A 183 -4.17 -28.22 -16.18
C GLY A 183 -4.77 -28.10 -14.78
N GLU A 184 -4.44 -29.04 -13.90
CA GLU A 184 -4.96 -29.12 -12.53
C GLU A 184 -4.09 -28.40 -11.48
N LEU A 185 -2.98 -27.77 -11.87
CA LEU A 185 -2.05 -27.15 -10.94
C LEU A 185 -1.96 -25.63 -11.14
N GLN A 186 -2.08 -24.88 -10.04
CA GLN A 186 -1.71 -23.46 -10.04
C GLN A 186 -0.20 -23.31 -10.06
N SER A 187 0.29 -22.51 -10.99
CA SER A 187 1.70 -22.25 -11.22
C SER A 187 1.99 -20.76 -11.08
N LEU A 188 3.25 -20.42 -10.79
CA LEU A 188 3.71 -19.03 -10.72
C LEU A 188 4.20 -18.56 -12.08
N PHE A 189 3.79 -17.35 -12.45
CA PHE A 189 4.13 -16.71 -13.72
C PHE A 189 4.72 -15.32 -13.51
N ILE A 190 5.47 -14.86 -14.50
CA ILE A 190 5.98 -13.49 -14.60
C ILE A 190 5.68 -12.91 -16.00
N ALA A 191 5.14 -11.69 -16.06
CA ALA A 191 4.84 -10.99 -17.30
C ALA A 191 5.49 -9.59 -17.32
N PRO A 192 6.21 -9.19 -18.39
CA PRO A 192 6.79 -7.85 -18.50
C PRO A 192 5.68 -6.79 -18.64
N MET A 193 5.86 -5.60 -18.06
CA MET A 193 4.88 -4.52 -18.10
C MET A 193 5.36 -3.35 -18.96
N SER A 194 4.48 -2.82 -19.83
CA SER A 194 4.76 -1.59 -20.61
C SER A 194 4.38 -0.34 -19.83
N ASN A 195 3.40 -0.45 -18.93
CA ASN A 195 3.02 0.53 -17.94
C ASN A 195 2.37 -0.21 -16.74
N PRO A 196 2.10 0.46 -15.61
CA PRO A 196 1.59 -0.19 -14.41
C PRO A 196 0.25 -0.96 -14.56
N TRP A 197 -0.48 -0.81 -15.66
CA TRP A 197 -1.74 -1.53 -15.91
C TRP A 197 -1.79 -2.31 -17.22
N THR A 198 -0.66 -2.43 -17.93
CA THR A 198 -0.58 -3.10 -19.23
C THR A 198 0.64 -4.00 -19.28
N VAL A 199 0.43 -5.29 -19.53
CA VAL A 199 1.54 -6.21 -19.83
C VAL A 199 1.97 -6.11 -21.29
N SER A 200 3.27 -6.25 -21.54
CA SER A 200 3.87 -6.24 -22.88
C SER A 200 3.81 -7.60 -23.58
N ALA A 201 3.60 -8.67 -22.82
CA ALA A 201 3.44 -10.03 -23.31
C ALA A 201 2.68 -10.87 -22.27
N TYR A 202 2.17 -12.04 -22.69
CA TYR A 202 1.67 -13.03 -21.75
C TYR A 202 2.78 -13.55 -20.83
N GLY A 203 2.39 -14.05 -19.67
CA GLY A 203 3.36 -14.48 -18.67
C GLY A 203 4.11 -15.75 -19.05
N THR A 204 5.35 -15.84 -18.58
CA THR A 204 6.18 -17.05 -18.60
C THR A 204 6.06 -17.76 -17.27
N ARG A 205 5.85 -19.08 -17.29
CA ARG A 205 5.82 -19.91 -16.07
C ARG A 205 7.23 -20.02 -15.48
N ILE A 206 7.37 -19.67 -14.21
CA ILE A 206 8.66 -19.68 -13.49
C ILE A 206 8.71 -20.75 -12.39
N SER A 207 7.56 -21.22 -11.92
CA SER A 207 7.48 -22.33 -10.97
C SER A 207 6.14 -23.07 -11.16
N TYR A 208 6.13 -24.35 -10.84
CA TYR A 208 4.92 -25.16 -10.74
C TYR A 208 5.08 -26.21 -9.63
N PRO A 209 3.99 -26.65 -8.98
CA PRO A 209 4.04 -27.67 -7.94
C PRO A 209 4.71 -28.95 -8.42
N THR A 210 5.77 -29.38 -7.74
CA THR A 210 6.50 -30.62 -8.02
C THR A 210 6.57 -31.53 -6.80
N TYR A 211 6.63 -30.94 -5.61
CA TYR A 211 6.68 -31.67 -4.35
C TYR A 211 5.29 -31.99 -3.83
N ASP A 212 5.18 -33.03 -3.00
CA ASP A 212 3.88 -33.49 -2.51
C ASP A 212 3.21 -32.49 -1.57
N TRP A 213 4.00 -31.71 -0.82
CA TRP A 213 3.48 -30.64 0.03
C TRP A 213 2.96 -29.42 -0.75
N GLU A 214 3.19 -29.34 -2.06
CA GLU A 214 2.68 -28.28 -2.95
C GLU A 214 1.38 -28.67 -3.66
N LYS A 215 0.94 -29.93 -3.54
CA LYS A 215 -0.24 -30.49 -4.23
C LYS A 215 -1.33 -30.75 -3.18
N VAL A 216 -2.21 -29.77 -3.01
CA VAL A 216 -3.35 -29.80 -2.07
C VAL A 216 -4.67 -29.90 -2.81
#